data_AF-A0A327JEC3-F1
#
_entry.id   AF-A0A327JEC3-F1
#
_cell.length_a   1.000
_cell.length_b   1.000
_cell.length_c   1.000
_cell.angle_alpha   90.00
_cell.angle_beta   90.00
_cell.angle_gamma   90.00
#
_symmetry.space_group_name_H-M   'P 1'
#
loop_
_entity.id
_entity.type
_entity.pdbx_description
1 polymer ?
#
loop_
_entity_poly.entity_id
_entity_poly.type
_entity_poly.pdbx_seq_one_letter_code
_entity_poly.pdbx_strand_id
1 'polypeptide(L)'
;MVLIDLAEFVHLVTRLKFAADAVGGVAVTEEERRRGSEFAENLSVRVLSRAWQMLLKGIQEVQTAPKPLAAAEMVLVRLCYAADLPTPDEALKLLREGGTVPTRPATTSGGSASGPGAQAMAAPPRADYGSGGRG
;
A
#
# COMPACT_ATOMS: atom_id res chain seq x y z
N MET A 1 3.87 20.23 2.62
CA MET A 1 2.60 19.49 2.84
C MET A 1 3.00 18.24 3.60
N VAL A 2 2.30 17.84 4.65
CA VAL A 2 2.77 16.79 5.58
C VAL A 2 3.26 15.49 4.91
N LEU A 3 2.64 15.08 3.79
CA LEU A 3 3.07 13.88 3.04
C LEU A 3 4.41 14.06 2.33
N ILE A 4 4.72 15.26 1.84
CA ILE A 4 6.02 15.60 1.23
C ILE A 4 7.08 15.58 2.32
N ASP A 5 6.80 16.20 3.47
CA ASP A 5 7.72 16.27 4.61
C ASP A 5 8.03 14.85 5.13
N LEU A 6 7.02 13.96 5.17
CA LEU A 6 7.19 12.53 5.47
C LEU A 6 8.05 11.80 4.43
N ALA A 7 7.86 12.10 3.14
CA ALA A 7 8.67 11.49 2.08
C ALA A 7 10.14 11.93 2.19
N GLU A 8 10.39 13.23 2.40
CA GLU A 8 11.72 13.77 2.65
C GLU A 8 12.39 13.12 3.86
N PHE A 9 11.63 12.91 4.95
CA PHE A 9 12.14 12.18 6.12
C PHE A 9 12.49 10.73 5.79
N VAL A 10 11.64 9.99 5.08
CA VAL A 10 11.94 8.61 4.63
C VAL A 10 13.19 8.59 3.75
N HIS A 11 13.38 9.59 2.90
CA HIS A 11 14.58 9.74 2.08
C HIS A 11 15.83 10.01 2.93
N LEU A 12 15.74 10.90 3.91
CA LEU A 12 16.82 11.18 4.86
C LEU A 12 17.24 9.93 5.64
N VAL A 13 16.28 9.19 6.20
CA VAL A 13 16.53 7.93 6.93
C VAL A 13 17.20 6.91 6.02
N THR A 14 16.75 6.80 4.77
CA THR A 14 17.37 5.90 3.77
C THR A 14 18.82 6.30 3.48
N ARG A 15 19.10 7.60 3.32
CA ARG A 15 20.48 8.10 3.15
C ARG A 15 21.35 7.81 4.35
N LEU A 16 20.86 8.04 5.57
CA LEU A 16 21.58 7.73 6.81
C LEU A 16 21.90 6.23 6.92
N LYS A 17 20.98 5.36 6.48
CA LYS A 17 21.19 3.91 6.52
C LYS A 17 22.33 3.42 5.62
N PHE A 18 22.59 4.07 4.49
CA PHE A 18 23.59 3.61 3.50
C PHE A 18 24.83 4.48 3.37
N ALA A 19 24.73 5.76 3.75
CA ALA A 19 25.75 6.77 3.53
C ALA A 19 25.81 7.74 4.72
N ALA A 20 25.85 7.18 5.94
CA ALA A 20 25.90 7.96 7.19
C ALA A 20 27.00 9.04 7.16
N ASP A 21 28.19 8.70 6.67
CA ASP A 21 29.34 9.60 6.59
C ASP A 21 29.12 10.76 5.61
N ALA A 22 28.29 10.57 4.59
CA ALA A 22 27.97 11.59 3.58
C ALA A 22 26.87 12.58 4.05
N VAL A 23 26.22 12.34 5.18
CA VAL A 23 25.20 13.26 5.74
C VAL A 23 25.83 14.40 6.54
N GLY A 24 27.09 14.26 6.99
CA GLY A 24 27.81 15.28 7.75
C GLY A 24 28.03 16.62 7.00
N GLY A 25 27.95 16.63 5.67
CA GLY A 25 28.05 17.83 4.85
C GLY A 25 26.73 18.52 4.48
N VAL A 26 25.59 17.98 4.93
CA VAL A 26 24.26 18.52 4.61
C VAL A 26 23.74 19.36 5.77
N ALA A 27 22.99 20.42 5.46
CA ALA A 27 22.27 21.28 6.41
C ALA A 27 21.12 20.53 7.13
N VAL A 28 21.43 19.43 7.80
CA VAL A 28 20.53 18.67 8.67
C VAL A 28 20.90 19.02 10.10
N THR A 29 19.91 19.36 10.93
CA THR A 29 20.16 19.67 12.33
C THR A 29 20.67 18.43 13.10
N GLU A 30 21.40 18.64 14.19
CA GLU A 30 21.88 17.53 15.02
C GLU A 30 20.74 16.63 15.50
N GLU A 31 19.60 17.23 15.85
CA GLU A 31 18.42 16.50 16.32
C GLU A 31 17.76 15.67 15.21
N GLU A 32 17.68 16.20 13.99
CA GLU A 32 17.19 15.43 12.83
C GLU A 32 18.13 14.27 12.49
N ARG A 33 19.45 14.46 12.62
CA ARG A 33 20.43 13.39 12.43
C ARG A 33 20.27 12.30 13.48
N ARG A 34 20.22 12.68 14.77
CA ARG A 34 20.05 11.74 15.89
C ARG A 34 18.79 10.89 15.70
N ARG A 35 17.64 11.54 15.48
CA ARG A 35 16.36 10.84 15.26
C ARG A 35 16.42 10.00 13.99
N GLY A 36 16.92 10.54 12.89
CA GLY A 36 17.02 9.83 11.61
C GLY A 36 17.88 8.57 11.69
N SER A 37 18.99 8.61 12.45
CA SER A 37 19.86 7.45 12.68
C SER A 37 19.16 6.34 13.48
N GLU A 38 18.39 6.71 14.51
CA GLU A 38 17.60 5.74 15.29
C GLU A 38 16.59 5.00 14.39
N PHE A 39 15.91 5.71 13.49
CA PHE A 39 15.05 5.06 12.49
C PHE A 39 15.84 4.23 11.47
N ALA A 40 17.03 4.68 11.07
CA ALA A 40 17.87 3.97 10.11
C ALA A 40 18.37 2.63 10.67
N GLU A 41 18.60 2.52 11.98
CA GLU A 41 18.96 1.27 12.66
C GLU A 41 17.76 0.32 12.75
N ASN A 42 16.59 0.83 13.15
CA ASN A 42 15.42 0.00 13.44
C ASN A 42 14.58 -0.38 12.20
N LEU A 43 14.57 0.43 11.15
CA LEU A 43 13.75 0.18 9.96
C LEU A 43 14.51 -0.61 8.90
N SER A 44 13.89 -1.66 8.38
CA SER A 44 14.44 -2.41 7.25
C SER A 44 14.34 -1.62 5.94
N VAL A 45 15.25 -1.90 5.00
CA VAL A 45 15.24 -1.30 3.65
C VAL A 45 13.91 -1.55 2.94
N ARG A 46 13.29 -2.72 3.17
CA ARG A 46 11.98 -3.08 2.63
C ARG A 46 10.86 -2.17 3.15
N VAL A 47 10.85 -1.88 4.45
CA VAL A 47 9.87 -0.97 5.06
C VAL A 47 10.04 0.44 4.52
N LEU A 48 11.28 0.96 4.46
CA LEU A 48 11.57 2.28 3.91
C LEU A 48 11.14 2.40 2.43
N SER A 49 11.46 1.39 1.62
CA SER A 49 11.09 1.36 0.19
C SER A 49 9.57 1.32 -0.02
N ARG A 50 8.85 0.54 0.80
CA ARG A 50 7.38 0.47 0.75
C ARG A 50 6.75 1.79 1.18
N ALA A 51 7.21 2.37 2.28
CA ALA A 51 6.73 3.66 2.78
C ALA A 51 6.94 4.76 1.72
N TRP A 52 8.13 4.83 1.10
CA TRP A 52 8.42 5.76 0.02
C TRP A 52 7.44 5.61 -1.15
N GLN A 53 7.25 4.40 -1.66
CA GLN A 53 6.32 4.15 -2.77
C GLN A 53 4.87 4.48 -2.42
N MET A 54 4.44 4.22 -1.19
CA MET A 54 3.09 4.58 -0.71
C MET A 54 2.92 6.10 -0.60
N LEU A 55 3.93 6.81 -0.12
CA LEU A 55 3.93 8.27 -0.02
C LEU A 55 3.88 8.93 -1.40
N LEU A 56 4.70 8.48 -2.36
CA LEU A 56 4.69 9.03 -3.72
C LEU A 56 3.31 8.90 -4.39
N LYS A 57 2.69 7.72 -4.26
CA LYS A 57 1.32 7.51 -4.77
C LYS A 57 0.29 8.33 -4.02
N GLY A 58 0.43 8.43 -2.69
CA GLY A 58 -0.46 9.22 -1.85
C GLY A 58 -0.40 10.71 -2.15
N ILE A 59 0.79 11.25 -2.45
CA ILE A 59 0.96 12.65 -2.88
C ILE A 59 0.22 12.91 -4.19
N GLN A 60 0.38 12.03 -5.19
CA GLN A 60 -0.36 12.13 -6.46
C GLN A 60 -1.88 12.01 -6.27
N GLU A 61 -2.32 11.12 -5.38
CA GLU A 61 -3.73 10.95 -5.04
C GLU A 61 -4.31 12.23 -4.40
N VAL A 62 -3.60 12.83 -3.45
CA VAL A 62 -4.02 14.08 -2.79
C VAL A 62 -4.07 15.26 -3.78
N GLN A 63 -3.13 15.33 -4.72
CA GLN A 63 -3.08 16.38 -5.74
C GLN A 63 -4.27 16.32 -6.71
N THR A 64 -4.82 15.14 -6.97
CA THR A 64 -5.90 14.93 -7.94
C THR A 64 -7.28 14.76 -7.29
N ALA A 65 -7.34 14.61 -5.97
CA ALA A 65 -8.57 14.35 -5.25
C ALA A 65 -9.50 15.58 -5.20
N PRO A 66 -10.82 15.41 -5.39
CA PRO A 66 -11.81 16.47 -5.17
C PRO A 66 -11.82 17.01 -3.73
N LYS A 67 -11.37 16.20 -2.76
CA LYS A 67 -11.24 16.54 -1.34
C LYS A 67 -9.83 16.17 -0.84
N PRO A 68 -8.83 17.05 -1.02
CA PRO A 68 -7.43 16.74 -0.70
C PRO A 68 -7.17 16.35 0.76
N LEU A 69 -7.87 16.98 1.71
CA LEU A 69 -7.70 16.68 3.14
C LEU A 69 -8.13 15.25 3.48
N ALA A 70 -9.32 14.84 3.03
CA ALA A 70 -9.82 13.48 3.25
C ALA A 70 -8.93 12.42 2.55
N ALA A 71 -8.39 12.75 1.37
CA ALA A 71 -7.43 11.88 0.69
C ALA A 71 -6.13 11.73 1.51
N ALA A 72 -5.62 12.82 2.09
CA ALA A 72 -4.42 12.79 2.92
C ALA A 72 -4.63 11.93 4.19
N GLU A 73 -5.78 12.06 4.84
CA GLU A 73 -6.17 11.21 5.98
C GLU A 73 -6.14 9.72 5.58
N MET A 74 -6.72 9.37 4.44
CA MET A 74 -6.72 7.99 3.94
C MET A 74 -5.33 7.49 3.55
N VAL A 75 -4.43 8.35 3.08
CA VAL A 75 -3.02 7.99 2.87
C VAL A 75 -2.34 7.65 4.20
N LEU A 76 -2.53 8.46 5.24
CA LEU A 76 -1.95 8.22 6.56
C LEU A 76 -2.49 6.94 7.20
N VAL A 77 -3.81 6.70 7.14
CA VAL A 77 -4.42 5.46 7.63
C VAL A 77 -3.83 4.23 6.92
N ARG A 78 -3.68 4.29 5.58
CA ARG A 78 -3.07 3.20 4.82
C ARG A 78 -1.61 2.98 5.20
N LEU A 79 -0.85 4.04 5.46
CA LEU A 79 0.55 3.94 5.86
C LEU A 79 0.70 3.30 7.24
N CYS A 80 -0.13 3.69 8.22
CA CYS A 80 -0.16 3.08 9.54
C CYS A 80 -0.53 1.60 9.47
N TYR A 81 -1.62 1.26 8.78
CA TYR A 81 -2.02 -0.14 8.61
C TYR A 81 -0.93 -0.97 7.92
N ALA A 82 -0.24 -0.38 6.94
CA ALA A 82 0.86 -1.05 6.27
C ALA A 82 2.04 -1.39 7.18
N ALA A 83 2.27 -0.64 8.25
CA ALA A 83 3.35 -0.87 9.21
C ALA A 83 3.16 -2.19 9.98
N ASP A 84 1.91 -2.60 10.22
CA ASP A 84 1.59 -3.83 10.95
C ASP A 84 1.50 -5.07 10.06
N LEU A 85 1.54 -4.90 8.73
CA LEU A 85 1.46 -6.02 7.79
C LEU A 85 2.83 -6.67 7.54
N PRO A 86 2.90 -8.01 7.51
CA PRO A 86 4.12 -8.71 7.14
C PRO A 86 4.56 -8.30 5.73
N THR A 87 5.86 -8.29 5.50
CA THR A 87 6.41 -8.08 4.16
C THR A 87 5.97 -9.19 3.22
N PRO A 88 5.95 -8.98 1.88
CA PRO A 88 5.54 -10.02 0.93
C PRO A 88 6.31 -11.35 1.10
N ASP A 89 7.61 -11.30 1.38
CA ASP A 89 8.41 -12.51 1.60
C ASP A 89 8.04 -13.22 2.91
N GLU A 90 7.75 -12.46 3.97
CA GLU A 90 7.27 -13.02 5.25
C GLU A 90 5.87 -13.62 5.08
N ALA A 91 4.99 -12.96 4.34
CA ALA A 91 3.67 -13.48 3.99
C ALA A 91 3.78 -14.78 3.16
N LEU A 92 4.71 -14.85 2.20
CA LEU A 92 4.98 -16.07 1.44
C LEU A 92 5.53 -17.19 2.32
N LYS A 93 6.37 -16.87 3.31
CA LYS A 93 6.88 -17.84 4.28
C LYS A 93 5.75 -18.36 5.18
N LEU A 94 4.92 -17.46 5.72
CA LEU A 94 3.74 -17.82 6.51
C LEU A 94 2.77 -18.71 5.72
N LEU A 95 2.55 -18.42 4.43
CA LEU A 95 1.71 -19.23 3.56
C LEU A 95 2.31 -20.63 3.32
N ARG A 96 3.63 -20.72 3.10
CA ARG A 96 4.35 -22.00 2.96
C ARG A 96 4.34 -22.82 4.25
N GLU A 97 4.31 -22.16 5.40
CA GLU A 97 4.26 -22.76 6.74
C GLU A 97 2.81 -23.08 7.20
N GLY A 98 1.81 -22.86 6.33
CA GLY A 98 0.40 -23.17 6.62
C GLY A 98 -0.32 -22.13 7.48
N GLY A 99 0.28 -20.97 7.70
CA GLY A 99 -0.31 -19.84 8.43
C GLY A 99 -1.30 -19.04 7.58
N THR A 100 -2.32 -18.48 8.23
CA THR A 100 -3.28 -17.57 7.61
C THR A 100 -2.64 -16.19 7.41
N VAL A 101 -2.44 -15.79 6.16
CA VAL A 101 -1.97 -14.43 5.83
C VAL A 101 -3.16 -13.47 5.94
N PRO A 102 -3.04 -12.33 6.66
CA PRO A 102 -4.06 -11.29 6.61
C PRO A 102 -4.20 -10.79 5.17
N THR A 103 -5.32 -11.16 4.54
CA THR A 103 -5.59 -10.87 3.13
C THR A 103 -5.93 -9.39 3.00
N ARG A 104 -5.17 -8.67 2.18
CA ARG A 104 -5.49 -7.30 1.79
C ARG A 104 -6.85 -7.30 1.06
N PRO A 105 -7.74 -6.32 1.27
CA PRO A 105 -8.87 -6.14 0.36
C PRO A 105 -8.27 -5.92 -1.04
N ALA A 106 -8.66 -6.76 -1.99
CA ALA A 106 -8.28 -6.59 -3.38
C ALA A 106 -8.86 -5.24 -3.85
N THR A 107 -7.99 -4.23 -3.94
CA THR A 107 -8.32 -3.01 -4.68
C THR A 107 -8.38 -3.41 -6.14
N THR A 108 -9.60 -3.71 -6.62
CA THR A 108 -9.91 -3.79 -8.04
C THR A 108 -9.54 -2.45 -8.67
N SER A 109 -8.31 -2.36 -9.16
CA SER A 109 -7.94 -1.33 -10.12
C SER A 109 -8.49 -1.83 -11.44
N GLY A 110 -9.52 -1.15 -11.94
CA GLY A 110 -10.17 -1.47 -13.20
C GLY A 110 -9.17 -1.41 -14.34
N GLY A 111 -8.55 -2.55 -14.64
CA GLY A 111 -7.90 -2.83 -15.90
C GLY A 111 -8.81 -3.74 -16.70
N SER A 112 -9.50 -3.18 -17.69
CA SER A 112 -10.05 -4.00 -18.78
C SER A 112 -8.89 -4.70 -19.46
N ALA A 113 -8.70 -5.97 -19.12
CA ALA A 113 -7.95 -6.92 -19.91
C ALA A 113 -8.96 -7.97 -20.40
N SER A 114 -9.62 -7.65 -21.51
CA SER A 114 -10.32 -8.65 -22.32
C SER A 114 -9.27 -9.61 -22.88
N GLY A 115 -9.08 -10.74 -22.20
CA GLY A 115 -8.41 -11.92 -22.75
C GLY A 115 -9.46 -12.97 -23.12
N PRO A 116 -9.42 -13.56 -24.33
CA PRO A 116 -10.46 -14.47 -24.79
C PRO A 116 -10.23 -15.88 -24.26
N GLY A 117 -11.26 -16.48 -23.67
CA GLY A 117 -11.30 -17.94 -23.49
C GLY A 117 -11.65 -18.40 -22.08
N ALA A 118 -12.94 -18.47 -21.79
CA ALA A 118 -13.55 -19.54 -21.00
C ALA A 118 -15.06 -19.44 -21.14
N GLN A 119 -15.60 -19.99 -22.23
CA GLN A 119 -17.01 -20.36 -22.32
C GLN A 119 -17.27 -21.45 -21.28
N ALA A 120 -17.83 -21.08 -20.14
CA ALA A 120 -18.52 -22.01 -19.26
C ALA A 120 -20.02 -21.84 -19.51
N MET A 121 -20.59 -22.85 -20.16
CA MET A 121 -21.98 -22.99 -20.56
C MET A 121 -22.93 -22.69 -19.39
N ALA A 122 -23.71 -21.62 -19.49
CA ALA A 122 -24.83 -21.37 -18.59
C ALA A 122 -26.02 -22.23 -19.04
N ALA A 123 -26.39 -23.21 -18.22
CA ALA A 123 -27.64 -23.96 -18.37
C ALA A 123 -28.85 -23.02 -18.17
N PRO A 124 -29.94 -23.15 -18.95
CA PRO A 124 -31.07 -22.25 -18.83
C PRO A 124 -31.90 -22.54 -17.56
N PRO A 125 -32.43 -21.51 -16.88
CA PRO A 125 -33.37 -21.71 -15.79
C PRO A 125 -34.72 -22.20 -16.33
N ARG A 126 -35.24 -23.29 -15.74
CA ARG A 126 -36.61 -23.75 -15.97
C ARG A 126 -37.58 -22.71 -15.42
N ALA A 127 -38.37 -22.10 -16.30
CA ALA A 127 -39.51 -21.30 -15.93
C ALA A 127 -40.65 -22.23 -15.46
N ASP A 128 -40.89 -22.27 -14.16
CA ASP A 128 -42.15 -22.72 -13.59
C ASP A 128 -43.01 -21.48 -13.35
N TYR A 129 -43.85 -21.15 -14.33
CA TYR A 129 -44.94 -20.20 -14.16
C TYR A 129 -46.22 -21.02 -14.08
N GLY A 130 -46.69 -21.22 -12.85
CA GLY A 130 -48.02 -21.71 -12.57
C GLY A 130 -49.07 -20.86 -13.27
N SER A 131 -49.81 -21.47 -14.20
CA SER A 131 -50.99 -20.90 -14.82
C SER A 131 -52.23 -21.52 -14.17
N GLY A 132 -52.83 -20.79 -13.25
CA GLY A 132 -54.20 -21.03 -12.83
C GLY A 132 -55.20 -20.40 -13.79
N GLY A 133 -56.23 -21.16 -14.18
CA GLY A 133 -57.58 -20.62 -14.32
C GLY A 133 -58.34 -20.83 -15.62
N ARG A 134 -59.52 -21.45 -15.46
CA ARG A 134 -60.81 -21.21 -16.13
C ARG A 134 -61.06 -21.83 -17.50
N GLY A 135 -62.17 -22.60 -17.56
CA GLY A 135 -62.80 -23.16 -18.75
C GLY A 135 -63.59 -24.40 -18.40
#